data_AF-A0A166DBC4-F1
#
_entry.id   AF-A0A166DBC4-F1
#
_cell.length_a   1.000
_cell.length_b   1.000
_cell.length_c   1.000
_cell.angle_alpha   90.00
_cell.angle_beta   90.00
_cell.angle_gamma   90.00
#
_symmetry.space_group_name_H-M   'P 1'
#
loop_
_entity.id
_entity.type
_entity.pdbx_description
1 polymer ?
#
loop_
_entity_poly.entity_id
_entity_poly.type
_entity_poly.pdbx_seq_one_letter_code
_entity_poly.pdbx_strand_id
1 'polypeptide(L)'
;MKRTSSALDHPLPARPAKRREASPSDPPSASTSNATSSLALPPLTPPTRPPPFQQPLPLLTFSYDSAHILYFNDSSKRYYVDPPPGADLNYGYDKWIRRPDERGRLDALLRAYETAREKAERKPELGNVTAGAVCWRGVMTKILTAPYESRDGFALNVMLFNDTLYLEEHLTSARLKEKNDMPPRQRLMTYYGYAFESWCTSDSPSGGGWGGDVNTNAQWCQVVKTKLGNTRLVMGGEVDCVRPGQDTLVELKTSMAIRGQQDEARFEKKLLKFYLQSFLLGVPEIVVGFRTPQGHLTTLQSFKTLNLPRMVRGKPGAWDAQVCLAWGDNVLSWLRTELSRDSDSNLAGRGENREDGVPSVWRMTFTPGEGMRLAKLNEEDVRDVAGHVDEDRIGFLPRWFLENEEAYKAANGEATGGPVGETAAEGSVDGKATTGSVDGEEGDAVFDSAPPQPAARSATGSTWKI
;
A
#
# COMPACT_ATOMS: atom_id res chain seq x y z
N MET A 1 -41.77 -21.54 59.48
CA MET A 1 -41.38 -22.66 60.36
C MET A 1 -40.18 -23.37 59.74
N LYS A 2 -39.07 -23.44 60.49
CA LYS A 2 -38.02 -24.49 60.56
C LYS A 2 -37.41 -25.04 59.24
N ARG A 3 -36.10 -25.23 59.06
CA ARG A 3 -34.86 -25.06 59.84
C ARG A 3 -33.68 -25.54 58.92
N THR A 4 -32.50 -24.90 59.05
CA THR A 4 -31.11 -25.47 59.04
C THR A 4 -30.58 -26.22 57.80
N SER A 5 -29.29 -26.25 57.41
CA SER A 5 -27.96 -26.03 58.05
C SER A 5 -26.90 -25.80 56.94
N SER A 6 -26.02 -24.80 57.05
CA SER A 6 -24.60 -24.88 57.51
C SER A 6 -23.65 -25.83 56.76
N ALA A 7 -22.71 -25.20 56.05
CA ALA A 7 -21.28 -25.46 55.82
C ALA A 7 -20.64 -26.83 56.12
N LEU A 8 -19.74 -27.24 55.23
CA LEU A 8 -18.34 -27.60 55.55
C LEU A 8 -17.44 -27.48 54.31
N ASP A 9 -16.35 -26.73 54.46
CA ASP A 9 -15.19 -26.61 53.59
C ASP A 9 -14.41 -27.93 53.51
N HIS A 10 -13.93 -28.29 52.30
CA HIS A 10 -12.64 -28.97 52.14
C HIS A 10 -12.01 -28.65 50.76
N PRO A 11 -10.68 -28.49 50.69
CA PRO A 11 -9.97 -27.79 49.63
C PRO A 11 -9.69 -28.67 48.40
N LEU A 12 -9.82 -28.07 47.20
CA LEU A 12 -9.44 -28.69 45.93
C LEU A 12 -7.91 -28.63 45.71
N PRO A 13 -7.31 -29.69 45.13
CA PRO A 13 -5.86 -29.83 45.04
C PRO A 13 -5.21 -28.88 44.03
N ALA A 14 -3.99 -28.47 44.37
CA ALA A 14 -3.15 -27.57 43.60
C ALA A 14 -2.88 -28.07 42.17
N ARG A 15 -3.01 -27.15 41.19
CA ARG A 15 -2.58 -27.36 39.80
C ARG A 15 -1.05 -27.54 39.74
N PRO A 16 -0.54 -28.51 38.98
CA PRO A 16 0.89 -28.71 38.84
C PRO A 16 1.54 -27.54 38.09
N ALA A 17 2.66 -27.05 38.63
CA ALA A 17 3.52 -26.05 38.04
C ALA A 17 4.04 -26.52 36.66
N LYS A 18 3.83 -25.72 35.61
CA LYS A 18 4.46 -25.96 34.31
C LYS A 18 5.97 -25.76 34.45
N ARG A 19 6.67 -26.88 34.30
CA ARG A 19 8.10 -27.05 34.12
C ARG A 19 8.65 -26.03 33.11
N ARG A 20 9.64 -25.23 33.53
CA ARG A 20 10.53 -24.49 32.62
C ARG A 20 11.32 -25.53 31.83
N GLU A 21 11.07 -25.61 30.53
CA GLU A 21 11.95 -26.34 29.62
C GLU A 21 13.19 -25.50 29.32
N ALA A 22 14.33 -26.17 29.34
CA ALA A 22 15.66 -25.60 29.19
C ALA A 22 15.91 -25.17 27.73
N SER A 23 16.61 -24.05 27.60
CA SER A 23 17.17 -23.54 26.35
C SER A 23 18.01 -24.61 25.63
N PRO A 24 17.91 -24.75 24.29
CA PRO A 24 18.89 -25.52 23.54
C PRO A 24 20.18 -24.70 23.44
N SER A 25 21.28 -25.33 23.87
CA SER A 25 22.66 -24.86 23.76
C SER A 25 23.12 -24.69 22.31
N ASP A 26 23.85 -23.60 22.05
CA ASP A 26 24.52 -23.28 20.79
C ASP A 26 25.51 -24.38 20.32
N PRO A 27 25.59 -24.67 19.01
CA PRO A 27 26.76 -25.25 18.36
C PRO A 27 27.60 -24.16 17.65
N PRO A 28 28.86 -24.48 17.26
CA PRO A 28 29.96 -23.53 17.33
C PRO A 28 30.03 -22.53 16.17
N SER A 29 30.67 -21.41 16.51
CA SER A 29 31.06 -20.27 15.67
C SER A 29 31.67 -20.64 14.31
N ALA A 30 30.96 -20.28 13.25
CA ALA A 30 31.52 -19.70 12.04
C ALA A 30 30.61 -18.53 11.65
N SER A 31 30.79 -17.38 12.31
CA SER A 31 30.01 -16.17 12.04
C SER A 31 30.51 -15.53 10.75
N THR A 32 29.98 -15.94 9.61
CA THR A 32 29.76 -14.99 8.51
C THR A 32 28.72 -14.01 9.01
N SER A 33 29.16 -12.83 9.46
CA SER A 33 28.26 -11.79 9.94
C SER A 33 27.39 -11.32 8.77
N ASN A 34 26.19 -11.88 8.62
CA ASN A 34 25.22 -11.34 7.68
C ASN A 34 24.93 -9.89 8.09
N ALA A 35 25.25 -8.95 7.20
CA ALA A 35 25.03 -7.54 7.41
C ALA A 35 23.56 -7.32 7.81
N THR A 36 23.35 -6.82 9.04
CA THR A 36 22.04 -6.57 9.60
C THR A 36 21.95 -5.10 9.97
N SER A 37 20.93 -4.42 9.46
CA SER A 37 20.66 -3.00 9.72
C SER A 37 19.26 -2.86 10.32
N SER A 38 19.01 -1.78 11.07
CA SER A 38 17.71 -1.53 11.70
C SER A 38 17.31 -0.07 11.61
N LEU A 39 16.01 0.18 11.47
CA LEU A 39 15.41 1.51 11.45
C LEU A 39 14.27 1.56 12.49
N ALA A 40 14.48 2.33 13.55
CA ALA A 40 13.49 2.50 14.62
C ALA A 40 12.27 3.30 14.15
N LEU A 41 11.11 3.05 14.78
CA LEU A 41 9.88 3.80 14.51
C LEU A 41 10.05 5.30 14.80
N PRO A 42 9.41 6.18 14.02
CA PRO A 42 9.48 7.61 14.24
C PRO A 42 8.56 8.02 15.40
N PRO A 43 8.79 9.19 16.03
CA PRO A 43 7.78 9.79 16.89
C PRO A 43 6.50 10.07 16.09
N LEU A 44 5.33 9.97 16.73
CA LEU A 44 4.03 10.24 16.09
C LEU A 44 3.70 11.74 15.97
N THR A 45 4.69 12.59 16.20
CA THR A 45 4.60 14.03 15.94
C THR A 45 4.81 14.30 14.46
N PRO A 46 3.92 15.04 13.78
CA PRO A 46 4.09 15.39 12.37
C PRO A 46 5.44 16.09 12.11
N PRO A 47 6.11 15.80 10.98
CA PRO A 47 7.36 16.46 10.63
C PRO A 47 7.14 17.95 10.34
N THR A 48 8.12 18.80 10.68
CA THR A 48 8.08 20.24 10.37
C THR A 48 8.11 20.51 8.87
N ARG A 49 8.83 19.68 8.11
CA ARG A 49 8.86 19.69 6.65
C ARG A 49 8.48 18.29 6.13
N PRO A 50 7.21 18.06 5.78
CA PRO A 50 6.81 16.79 5.19
C PRO A 50 7.47 16.57 3.83
N PRO A 51 7.77 15.32 3.44
CA PRO A 51 8.28 15.04 2.11
C PRO A 51 7.21 15.38 1.06
N PRO A 52 7.60 15.95 -0.10
CA PRO A 52 6.66 16.14 -1.19
C PRO A 52 6.13 14.79 -1.68
N PHE A 53 4.85 14.76 -2.03
CA PHE A 53 4.22 13.63 -2.71
C PHE A 53 3.61 14.11 -4.02
N GLN A 54 4.01 13.51 -5.13
CA GLN A 54 3.48 13.83 -6.45
C GLN A 54 2.13 13.12 -6.64
N GLN A 55 1.14 13.81 -7.21
CA GLN A 55 -0.13 13.16 -7.57
C GLN A 55 0.14 11.94 -8.46
N PRO A 56 -0.46 10.76 -8.16
CA PRO A 56 -0.29 9.58 -8.99
C PRO A 56 -0.79 9.84 -10.41
N LEU A 57 0.08 9.56 -11.38
CA LEU A 57 -0.23 9.64 -12.81
C LEU A 57 -0.46 8.21 -13.33
N PRO A 58 -1.68 7.88 -13.81
CA PRO A 58 -1.94 6.60 -14.44
C PRO A 58 -1.05 6.37 -15.66
N LEU A 59 -0.42 5.20 -15.73
CA LEU A 59 0.40 4.76 -16.85
C LEU A 59 -0.41 3.86 -17.79
N LEU A 60 -1.02 2.82 -17.23
CA LEU A 60 -1.89 1.89 -17.93
C LEU A 60 -2.75 1.09 -16.95
N THR A 61 -3.65 0.30 -17.51
CA THR A 61 -4.49 -0.67 -16.82
C THR A 61 -4.32 -2.06 -17.42
N PHE A 62 -4.62 -3.09 -16.64
CA PHE A 62 -4.72 -4.47 -17.10
C PHE A 62 -5.80 -5.22 -16.32
N SER A 63 -6.24 -6.35 -16.86
CA SER A 63 -7.30 -7.17 -16.30
C SER A 63 -6.82 -8.60 -16.09
N TYR A 64 -7.30 -9.25 -15.04
CA TYR A 64 -7.38 -10.70 -14.95
C TYR A 64 -8.83 -11.11 -15.17
N ASP A 65 -9.08 -12.09 -16.03
CA ASP A 65 -10.44 -12.60 -16.25
C ASP A 65 -10.93 -13.54 -15.12
N SER A 66 -12.11 -14.15 -15.31
CA SER A 66 -12.70 -15.08 -14.35
C SER A 66 -11.91 -16.38 -14.15
N ALA A 67 -10.96 -16.70 -15.03
CA ALA A 67 -10.01 -17.80 -14.93
C ALA A 67 -8.62 -17.33 -14.49
N HIS A 68 -8.48 -16.06 -14.11
CA HIS A 68 -7.23 -15.41 -13.70
C HIS A 68 -6.17 -15.33 -14.80
N ILE A 69 -6.60 -15.24 -16.05
CA ILE A 69 -5.71 -15.02 -17.20
C ILE A 69 -5.47 -13.52 -17.37
N LEU A 70 -4.19 -13.12 -17.52
CA LEU A 70 -3.77 -11.73 -17.66
C LEU A 70 -4.04 -11.18 -19.07
N TYR A 71 -4.66 -10.01 -19.15
CA TYR A 71 -4.88 -9.23 -20.37
C TYR A 71 -4.51 -7.76 -20.15
N PHE A 72 -3.76 -7.17 -21.09
CA PHE A 72 -3.46 -5.72 -21.08
C PHE A 72 -4.61 -4.89 -21.67
N ASN A 73 -5.78 -4.98 -21.05
CA ASN A 73 -7.00 -4.26 -21.42
C ASN A 73 -7.90 -4.04 -20.19
N ASP A 74 -9.09 -3.49 -20.42
CA ASP A 74 -10.09 -3.17 -19.38
C ASP A 74 -11.25 -4.19 -19.35
N SER A 75 -11.02 -5.45 -19.76
CA SER A 75 -12.07 -6.47 -19.84
C SER A 75 -12.76 -6.78 -18.51
N SER A 76 -12.07 -6.55 -17.39
CA SER A 76 -12.61 -6.76 -16.05
C SER A 76 -12.96 -5.46 -15.31
N LYS A 77 -12.92 -4.31 -16.01
CA LYS A 77 -13.37 -3.03 -15.45
C LYS A 77 -14.85 -3.12 -15.09
N ARG A 78 -15.20 -2.62 -13.91
CA ARG A 78 -16.56 -2.56 -13.40
C ARG A 78 -17.05 -1.14 -13.21
N TYR A 79 -18.36 -0.95 -13.25
CA TYR A 79 -19.02 0.33 -13.07
C TYR A 79 -19.81 0.36 -11.78
N TYR A 80 -19.66 1.40 -10.99
CA TYR A 80 -20.38 1.59 -9.73
C TYR A 80 -21.88 1.70 -9.96
N VAL A 81 -22.65 0.97 -9.16
CA VAL A 81 -24.11 1.08 -9.02
C VAL A 81 -24.46 1.01 -7.55
N ASP A 82 -25.52 1.70 -7.13
CA ASP A 82 -25.99 1.55 -5.74
C ASP A 82 -26.64 0.16 -5.57
N PRO A 83 -26.34 -0.56 -4.47
CA PRO A 83 -27.00 -1.81 -4.13
C PRO A 83 -28.46 -1.56 -3.70
N PRO A 84 -29.34 -2.57 -3.80
CA PRO A 84 -30.70 -2.44 -3.32
C PRO A 84 -30.73 -2.23 -1.78
N PRO A 85 -31.74 -1.51 -1.26
CA PRO A 85 -31.89 -1.31 0.18
C PRO A 85 -31.93 -2.65 0.94
N GLY A 86 -31.13 -2.76 2.01
CA GLY A 86 -31.08 -3.98 2.82
C GLY A 86 -30.35 -5.16 2.18
N ALA A 87 -29.58 -4.95 1.11
CA ALA A 87 -28.81 -6.00 0.43
C ALA A 87 -28.07 -6.90 1.43
N ASP A 88 -28.21 -8.21 1.21
CA ASP A 88 -27.67 -9.25 2.08
C ASP A 88 -26.28 -9.68 1.60
N LEU A 89 -25.25 -9.33 2.37
CA LEU A 89 -23.88 -9.70 2.06
C LEU A 89 -23.58 -11.19 2.29
N ASN A 90 -24.52 -11.97 2.84
CA ASN A 90 -24.38 -13.44 2.92
C ASN A 90 -24.77 -14.15 1.63
N TYR A 91 -25.55 -13.49 0.76
CA TYR A 91 -26.07 -14.15 -0.43
C TYR A 91 -24.90 -14.60 -1.31
N GLY A 92 -24.89 -15.90 -1.65
CA GLY A 92 -23.94 -16.47 -2.62
C GLY A 92 -22.67 -17.02 -1.97
N TYR A 93 -22.57 -16.98 -0.64
CA TYR A 93 -21.39 -17.45 0.11
C TYR A 93 -21.00 -18.89 -0.23
N ASP A 94 -21.99 -19.78 -0.40
CA ASP A 94 -21.76 -21.19 -0.73
C ASP A 94 -21.30 -21.42 -2.19
N LYS A 95 -21.49 -20.42 -3.05
CA LYS A 95 -21.05 -20.42 -4.46
C LYS A 95 -19.76 -19.63 -4.70
N TRP A 96 -19.16 -19.08 -3.64
CA TRP A 96 -17.99 -18.23 -3.74
C TRP A 96 -16.81 -18.95 -4.41
N ILE A 97 -16.42 -18.46 -5.59
CA ILE A 97 -15.19 -18.86 -6.27
C ILE A 97 -14.06 -18.00 -5.71
N ARG A 98 -13.35 -18.56 -4.72
CA ARG A 98 -12.20 -17.92 -4.08
C ARG A 98 -10.91 -18.32 -4.77
N ARG A 99 -10.20 -17.34 -5.32
CA ARG A 99 -8.79 -17.49 -5.70
C ARG A 99 -7.95 -17.74 -4.43
N PRO A 100 -7.13 -18.81 -4.39
CA PRO A 100 -6.17 -19.00 -3.30
C PRO A 100 -5.20 -17.82 -3.22
N ASP A 101 -4.79 -17.49 -1.99
CA ASP A 101 -3.67 -16.58 -1.79
C ASP A 101 -2.38 -17.28 -2.21
N GLU A 102 -1.56 -16.57 -2.98
CA GLU A 102 -0.26 -17.03 -3.47
C GLU A 102 0.83 -16.02 -3.07
N ARG A 103 2.09 -16.33 -3.40
CA ARG A 103 3.18 -15.36 -3.26
C ARG A 103 2.89 -14.16 -4.16
N GLY A 104 2.98 -12.95 -3.61
CA GLY A 104 2.65 -11.69 -4.30
C GLY A 104 3.73 -11.26 -5.29
N ARG A 105 3.99 -12.07 -6.31
CA ARG A 105 5.03 -11.88 -7.33
C ARG A 105 4.81 -10.60 -8.14
N LEU A 106 5.89 -10.01 -8.63
CA LEU A 106 5.85 -8.75 -9.40
C LEU A 106 5.59 -8.94 -10.89
N ASP A 107 5.54 -10.16 -11.40
CA ASP A 107 5.59 -10.49 -12.83
C ASP A 107 4.63 -9.68 -13.71
N ALA A 108 3.36 -9.58 -13.32
CA ALA A 108 2.38 -8.79 -14.07
C ALA A 108 2.65 -7.28 -14.00
N LEU A 109 3.12 -6.78 -12.85
CA LEU A 109 3.54 -5.39 -12.69
C LEU A 109 4.80 -5.08 -13.50
N LEU A 110 5.75 -6.01 -13.59
CA LEU A 110 6.97 -5.84 -14.40
C LEU A 110 6.64 -5.78 -15.89
N ARG A 111 5.79 -6.69 -16.39
CA ARG A 111 5.30 -6.63 -17.79
C ARG A 111 4.55 -5.31 -18.06
N ALA A 112 3.73 -4.86 -17.12
CA ALA A 112 3.05 -3.57 -17.21
C ALA A 112 4.04 -2.39 -17.23
N TYR A 113 5.09 -2.45 -16.41
CA TYR A 113 6.11 -1.42 -16.34
C TYR A 113 6.88 -1.30 -17.66
N GLU A 114 7.35 -2.42 -18.23
CA GLU A 114 7.99 -2.43 -19.56
C GLU A 114 7.05 -1.87 -20.63
N THR A 115 5.80 -2.34 -20.68
CA THR A 115 4.79 -1.83 -21.63
C THR A 115 4.56 -0.33 -21.49
N ALA A 116 4.56 0.20 -20.26
CA ALA A 116 4.40 1.62 -20.02
C ALA A 116 5.61 2.44 -20.52
N ARG A 117 6.83 1.90 -20.39
CA ARG A 117 8.05 2.54 -20.91
C ARG A 117 8.05 2.59 -22.44
N GLU A 118 7.73 1.49 -23.10
CA GLU A 118 7.60 1.44 -24.56
C GLU A 118 6.56 2.44 -25.06
N LYS A 119 5.41 2.54 -24.37
CA LYS A 119 4.37 3.52 -24.72
C LYS A 119 4.83 4.97 -24.52
N ALA A 120 5.65 5.24 -23.50
CA ALA A 120 6.12 6.58 -23.20
C ALA A 120 7.02 7.17 -24.31
N GLU A 121 7.71 6.33 -25.09
CA GLU A 121 8.45 6.77 -26.28
C GLU A 121 7.57 7.45 -27.32
N ARG A 122 6.27 7.09 -27.36
CA ARG A 122 5.28 7.62 -28.32
C ARG A 122 4.26 8.56 -27.66
N LYS A 123 4.32 8.73 -26.34
CA LYS A 123 3.36 9.48 -25.53
C LYS A 123 4.07 10.43 -24.56
N PRO A 124 4.44 11.64 -25.01
CA PRO A 124 5.16 12.61 -24.18
C PRO A 124 4.46 12.95 -22.86
N GLU A 125 3.13 12.84 -22.80
CA GLU A 125 2.32 13.06 -21.60
C GLU A 125 2.63 12.06 -20.47
N LEU A 126 3.10 10.85 -20.83
CA LEU A 126 3.56 9.86 -19.86
C LEU A 126 4.93 10.23 -19.29
N GLY A 127 5.66 11.17 -19.88
CA GLY A 127 6.95 11.68 -19.43
C GLY A 127 7.97 10.59 -19.09
N ASN A 128 8.91 10.90 -18.19
CA ASN A 128 9.89 9.92 -17.73
C ASN A 128 9.21 8.86 -16.82
N VAL A 129 9.26 7.59 -17.24
CA VAL A 129 8.68 6.42 -16.53
C VAL A 129 9.72 5.71 -15.65
N THR A 130 10.99 6.10 -15.66
CA THR A 130 12.04 5.53 -14.80
C THR A 130 11.64 5.54 -13.32
N ALA A 131 11.65 4.36 -12.71
CA ALA A 131 11.37 4.15 -11.31
C ALA A 131 12.64 4.26 -10.46
N GLY A 132 12.49 4.75 -9.23
CA GLY A 132 13.45 4.53 -8.14
C GLY A 132 13.03 3.35 -7.25
N ALA A 133 11.74 3.01 -7.22
CA ALA A 133 11.24 1.76 -6.69
C ALA A 133 10.00 1.24 -7.45
N VAL A 134 9.86 -0.09 -7.52
CA VAL A 134 8.74 -0.82 -8.14
C VAL A 134 8.18 -1.81 -7.14
N CYS A 135 6.88 -1.74 -6.86
CA CYS A 135 6.20 -2.69 -5.97
C CYS A 135 4.68 -2.64 -6.12
N TRP A 136 3.96 -3.64 -5.62
CA TRP A 136 2.51 -3.54 -5.48
C TRP A 136 2.12 -2.47 -4.46
N ARG A 137 1.04 -1.73 -4.71
CA ARG A 137 0.50 -0.70 -3.79
C ARG A 137 0.27 -1.21 -2.37
N GLY A 138 -0.10 -2.48 -2.22
CA GLY A 138 -0.25 -3.12 -0.90
C GLY A 138 1.04 -3.12 -0.09
N VAL A 139 2.21 -3.26 -0.74
CA VAL A 139 3.53 -3.19 -0.10
C VAL A 139 3.79 -1.79 0.45
N MET A 140 3.60 -0.74 -0.36
CA MET A 140 3.75 0.64 0.16
C MET A 140 2.73 0.97 1.23
N THR A 141 1.49 0.47 1.14
CA THR A 141 0.49 0.67 2.20
C THR A 141 0.98 0.12 3.54
N LYS A 142 1.59 -1.06 3.55
CA LYS A 142 2.18 -1.65 4.78
C LYS A 142 3.31 -0.79 5.33
N ILE A 143 4.22 -0.34 4.47
CA ILE A 143 5.31 0.54 4.87
C ILE A 143 4.76 1.83 5.49
N LEU A 144 3.86 2.54 4.80
CA LEU A 144 3.35 3.85 5.24
C LEU A 144 2.46 3.75 6.49
N THR A 145 1.79 2.63 6.72
CA THR A 145 0.93 2.42 7.91
C THR A 145 1.70 1.96 9.14
N ALA A 146 2.93 1.47 8.98
CA ALA A 146 3.73 0.89 10.06
C ALA A 146 3.85 1.74 11.35
N PRO A 147 3.95 3.08 11.32
CA PRO A 147 4.01 3.88 12.56
C PRO A 147 2.77 3.74 13.45
N TYR A 148 1.63 3.35 12.88
CA TYR A 148 0.37 3.16 13.59
C TYR A 148 -0.05 1.70 13.70
N GLU A 149 0.73 0.76 13.15
CA GLU A 149 0.45 -0.67 13.22
C GLU A 149 0.97 -1.23 14.54
N SER A 150 0.10 -1.92 15.27
CA SER A 150 0.36 -2.39 16.64
C SER A 150 0.10 -3.88 16.82
N ARG A 151 -0.36 -4.57 15.78
CA ARG A 151 -0.79 -5.97 15.85
C ARG A 151 -0.02 -6.84 14.88
N ASP A 152 0.02 -6.41 13.61
CA ASP A 152 0.48 -7.25 12.52
C ASP A 152 1.88 -6.82 12.06
N GLY A 153 2.84 -7.75 12.14
CA GLY A 153 4.13 -7.61 11.47
C GLY A 153 4.05 -7.98 9.99
N PHE A 154 5.10 -7.68 9.24
CA PHE A 154 5.23 -8.11 7.84
C PHE A 154 6.69 -8.31 7.44
N ALA A 155 6.93 -9.09 6.38
CA ALA A 155 8.24 -9.25 5.77
C ALA A 155 8.15 -8.95 4.27
N LEU A 156 9.16 -8.28 3.73
CA LEU A 156 9.29 -7.94 2.32
C LEU A 156 10.66 -8.42 1.82
N ASN A 157 10.70 -9.05 0.65
CA ASN A 157 11.96 -9.23 -0.06
C ASN A 157 12.29 -7.94 -0.82
N VAL A 158 13.56 -7.55 -0.82
CA VAL A 158 14.05 -6.34 -1.47
C VAL A 158 15.28 -6.66 -2.32
N MET A 159 15.29 -6.20 -3.56
CA MET A 159 16.44 -6.24 -4.47
C MET A 159 16.72 -4.84 -5.00
N LEU A 160 17.99 -4.48 -5.15
CA LEU A 160 18.42 -3.26 -5.85
C LEU A 160 19.05 -3.69 -7.17
N PHE A 161 18.47 -3.27 -8.29
CA PHE A 161 18.99 -3.59 -9.61
C PHE A 161 18.83 -2.38 -10.54
N ASN A 162 19.91 -2.02 -11.25
CA ASN A 162 19.96 -0.83 -12.09
C ASN A 162 19.36 0.42 -11.42
N ASP A 163 19.86 0.73 -10.21
CA ASP A 163 19.43 1.87 -9.41
C ASP A 163 17.94 1.89 -9.02
N THR A 164 17.23 0.76 -9.18
CA THR A 164 15.81 0.62 -8.87
C THR A 164 15.61 -0.41 -7.76
N LEU A 165 14.87 -0.03 -6.73
CA LEU A 165 14.44 -0.96 -5.67
C LEU A 165 13.22 -1.76 -6.15
N TYR A 166 13.27 -3.07 -6.04
CA TYR A 166 12.12 -3.95 -6.24
C TYR A 166 11.70 -4.51 -4.89
N LEU A 167 10.40 -4.49 -4.60
CA LEU A 167 9.88 -4.99 -3.32
C LEU A 167 8.68 -5.90 -3.56
N GLU A 168 8.74 -7.12 -3.03
CA GLU A 168 7.61 -8.04 -2.98
C GLU A 168 7.32 -8.47 -1.54
N GLU A 169 6.06 -8.84 -1.27
CA GLU A 169 5.70 -9.39 0.03
C GLU A 169 6.26 -10.81 0.19
N HIS A 170 6.93 -11.05 1.31
CA HIS A 170 7.35 -12.38 1.70
C HIS A 170 6.35 -13.00 2.68
N LEU A 171 5.79 -14.14 2.29
CA LEU A 171 5.03 -15.03 3.16
C LEU A 171 5.71 -16.40 3.18
N THR A 172 5.97 -16.92 4.37
CA THR A 172 6.41 -18.32 4.49
C THR A 172 5.30 -19.26 4.04
N SER A 173 5.67 -20.46 3.58
CA SER A 173 4.70 -21.48 3.16
C SER A 173 3.68 -21.80 4.28
N ALA A 174 4.11 -21.77 5.54
CA ALA A 174 3.23 -21.95 6.69
C ALA A 174 2.20 -20.82 6.83
N ARG A 175 2.63 -19.55 6.69
CA ARG A 175 1.73 -18.38 6.73
C ARG A 175 0.78 -18.35 5.54
N LEU A 176 1.24 -18.75 4.35
CA LEU A 176 0.39 -18.85 3.17
C LEU A 176 -0.69 -19.91 3.34
N LYS A 177 -0.34 -21.06 3.94
CA LYS A 177 -1.30 -22.11 4.29
C LYS A 177 -2.32 -21.62 5.33
N GLU A 178 -1.86 -20.96 6.40
CA GLU A 178 -2.72 -20.36 7.43
C GLU A 178 -3.71 -19.34 6.81
N LYS A 179 -3.22 -18.49 5.90
CA LYS A 179 -4.05 -17.50 5.22
C LYS A 179 -5.13 -18.13 4.33
N ASN A 180 -4.82 -19.26 3.68
CA ASN A 180 -5.78 -19.99 2.87
C ASN A 180 -6.75 -20.83 3.70
N ASP A 181 -6.35 -21.28 4.88
CA ASP A 181 -7.18 -22.02 5.85
C ASP A 181 -7.85 -21.07 6.87
N MET A 182 -8.53 -20.04 6.35
CA MET A 182 -9.18 -19.03 7.18
C MET A 182 -10.28 -19.65 8.06
N PRO A 183 -10.31 -19.37 9.38
CA PRO A 183 -11.39 -19.78 10.25
C PRO A 183 -12.76 -19.31 9.72
N PRO A 184 -13.87 -20.07 9.92
CA PRO A 184 -15.16 -19.79 9.28
C PRO A 184 -15.66 -18.36 9.47
N ARG A 185 -15.49 -17.79 10.67
CA ARG A 185 -15.90 -16.41 10.95
C ARG A 185 -15.06 -15.40 10.17
N GLN A 186 -13.74 -15.61 10.06
CA GLN A 186 -12.87 -14.71 9.30
C GLN A 186 -13.16 -14.83 7.81
N ARG A 187 -13.36 -16.06 7.30
CA ARG A 187 -13.77 -16.33 5.93
C ARG A 187 -15.06 -15.59 5.55
N LEU A 188 -16.07 -15.62 6.42
CA LEU A 188 -17.33 -14.88 6.22
C LEU A 188 -17.12 -13.37 6.20
N MET A 189 -16.31 -12.83 7.11
CA MET A 189 -16.02 -11.39 7.14
C MET A 189 -15.24 -10.92 5.91
N THR A 190 -14.34 -11.76 5.38
CA THR A 190 -13.65 -11.54 4.10
C THR A 190 -14.64 -11.54 2.94
N TYR A 191 -15.55 -12.52 2.91
CA TYR A 191 -16.58 -12.60 1.89
C TYR A 191 -17.46 -11.35 1.80
N TYR A 192 -17.82 -10.74 2.95
CA TYR A 192 -18.60 -9.51 2.97
C TYR A 192 -17.96 -8.34 2.21
N GLY A 193 -16.63 -8.30 2.07
CA GLY A 193 -15.96 -7.32 1.19
C GLY A 193 -16.31 -7.58 -0.27
N TYR A 194 -16.03 -8.78 -0.76
CA TYR A 194 -16.29 -9.17 -2.14
C TYR A 194 -17.78 -9.17 -2.51
N ALA A 195 -18.64 -9.58 -1.58
CA ALA A 195 -20.08 -9.51 -1.78
C ALA A 195 -20.54 -8.06 -1.95
N PHE A 196 -19.99 -7.13 -1.17
CA PHE A 196 -20.31 -5.71 -1.31
C PHE A 196 -19.83 -5.11 -2.63
N GLU A 197 -18.61 -5.47 -3.07
CA GLU A 197 -18.12 -5.11 -4.39
C GLU A 197 -19.07 -5.61 -5.49
N SER A 198 -19.45 -6.89 -5.43
CA SER A 198 -20.41 -7.48 -6.36
C SER A 198 -21.75 -6.74 -6.34
N TRP A 199 -22.31 -6.47 -5.16
CA TRP A 199 -23.56 -5.74 -4.99
C TRP A 199 -23.52 -4.30 -5.55
N CYS A 200 -22.37 -3.65 -5.49
CA CYS A 200 -22.20 -2.25 -5.89
C CYS A 200 -21.60 -2.07 -7.29
N THR A 201 -21.53 -3.14 -8.09
CA THR A 201 -20.92 -3.07 -9.42
C THR A 201 -21.74 -3.73 -10.53
N SER A 202 -21.50 -3.29 -11.75
CA SER A 202 -22.04 -3.85 -13.00
C SER A 202 -20.92 -3.98 -14.05
N ASP A 203 -21.07 -4.89 -15.00
CA ASP A 203 -20.24 -4.97 -16.22
C ASP A 203 -20.55 -3.87 -17.23
N SER A 204 -21.73 -3.24 -17.15
CA SER A 204 -22.17 -2.20 -18.08
C SER A 204 -22.31 -0.84 -17.40
N PRO A 205 -21.92 0.27 -18.06
CA PRO A 205 -22.16 1.61 -17.55
C PRO A 205 -23.65 1.98 -17.50
N SER A 206 -24.52 1.27 -18.24
CA SER A 206 -25.97 1.48 -18.23
C SER A 206 -26.66 0.95 -16.96
N GLY A 207 -25.90 0.33 -16.05
CA GLY A 207 -26.43 -0.41 -14.92
C GLY A 207 -26.97 -1.79 -15.33
N GLY A 208 -27.63 -2.45 -14.37
CA GLY A 208 -27.95 -3.88 -14.43
C GLY A 208 -27.36 -4.58 -13.20
N GLY A 209 -27.80 -4.12 -12.02
CA GLY A 209 -27.21 -4.49 -10.74
C GLY A 209 -27.19 -6.00 -10.45
N TRP A 210 -26.22 -6.35 -9.62
CA TRP A 210 -25.88 -7.66 -9.05
C TRP A 210 -26.12 -8.94 -9.87
N GLY A 211 -25.01 -9.55 -10.30
CA GLY A 211 -24.97 -10.84 -11.01
C GLY A 211 -24.97 -12.09 -10.12
N GLY A 212 -25.14 -11.98 -8.80
CA GLY A 212 -25.34 -13.16 -7.96
C GLY A 212 -24.10 -13.79 -7.33
N ASP A 213 -23.01 -13.78 -8.08
CA ASP A 213 -21.86 -14.63 -7.77
C ASP A 213 -20.60 -13.80 -7.51
N VAL A 214 -19.77 -14.30 -6.59
CA VAL A 214 -18.47 -13.72 -6.27
C VAL A 214 -17.39 -14.62 -6.84
N ASN A 215 -16.56 -14.06 -7.72
CA ASN A 215 -15.37 -14.71 -8.25
C ASN A 215 -14.17 -13.77 -8.09
N THR A 216 -13.25 -14.12 -7.20
CA THR A 216 -12.08 -13.28 -6.87
C THR A 216 -10.87 -13.56 -7.77
N ASN A 217 -11.06 -14.30 -8.86
CA ASN A 217 -10.05 -14.43 -9.92
C ASN A 217 -10.02 -13.19 -10.81
N ALA A 218 -11.21 -12.63 -11.11
CA ALA A 218 -11.35 -11.47 -11.96
C ALA A 218 -10.91 -10.21 -11.21
N GLN A 219 -10.02 -9.43 -11.81
CA GLN A 219 -9.44 -8.24 -11.19
C GLN A 219 -9.19 -7.19 -12.26
N TRP A 220 -9.35 -5.92 -11.92
CA TRP A 220 -8.93 -4.82 -12.77
C TRP A 220 -7.92 -3.97 -12.02
N CYS A 221 -6.74 -3.81 -12.61
CA CYS A 221 -5.60 -3.21 -11.96
C CYS A 221 -5.17 -1.94 -12.70
N GLN A 222 -4.80 -0.92 -11.93
CA GLN A 222 -4.15 0.28 -12.43
C GLN A 222 -2.67 0.27 -12.05
N VAL A 223 -1.83 0.68 -13.00
CA VAL A 223 -0.42 1.00 -12.76
C VAL A 223 -0.24 2.50 -12.84
N VAL A 224 0.34 3.07 -11.79
CA VAL A 224 0.59 4.50 -11.65
C VAL A 224 2.08 4.77 -11.46
N LYS A 225 2.51 5.96 -11.84
CA LYS A 225 3.76 6.54 -11.35
C LYS A 225 3.49 7.72 -10.41
N THR A 226 4.34 7.86 -9.41
CA THR A 226 4.33 8.97 -8.44
C THR A 226 5.76 9.22 -7.95
N LYS A 227 5.92 10.14 -7.00
CA LYS A 227 7.18 10.45 -6.34
C LYS A 227 6.90 10.74 -4.87
N LEU A 228 7.59 10.04 -3.97
CA LEU A 228 7.61 10.32 -2.54
C LEU A 228 9.02 10.81 -2.18
N GLY A 229 9.12 12.03 -1.67
CA GLY A 229 10.41 12.68 -1.42
C GLY A 229 11.24 12.73 -2.69
N ASN A 230 12.38 12.03 -2.69
CA ASN A 230 13.26 11.93 -3.85
C ASN A 230 13.08 10.64 -4.67
N THR A 231 12.27 9.70 -4.20
CA THR A 231 12.10 8.39 -4.82
C THR A 231 10.89 8.38 -5.76
N ARG A 232 11.14 8.13 -7.05
CA ARG A 232 10.06 7.86 -8.02
C ARG A 232 9.53 6.45 -7.81
N LEU A 233 8.22 6.29 -7.75
CA LEU A 233 7.56 5.01 -7.51
C LEU A 233 6.74 4.62 -8.74
N VAL A 234 6.87 3.38 -9.18
CA VAL A 234 5.89 2.72 -10.04
C VAL A 234 5.17 1.67 -9.20
N MET A 235 3.84 1.78 -9.13
CA MET A 235 3.02 0.89 -8.32
C MET A 235 1.82 0.38 -9.11
N GLY A 236 1.54 -0.91 -8.96
CA GLY A 236 0.29 -1.51 -9.42
C GLY A 236 -0.66 -1.75 -8.26
N GLY A 237 -1.97 -1.70 -8.51
CA GLY A 237 -2.96 -2.20 -7.56
C GLY A 237 -4.33 -2.38 -8.19
N GLU A 238 -5.08 -3.33 -7.64
CA GLU A 238 -6.48 -3.55 -7.96
C GLU A 238 -7.33 -2.30 -7.64
N VAL A 239 -8.29 -2.02 -8.51
CA VAL A 239 -9.28 -0.96 -8.40
C VAL A 239 -10.67 -1.58 -8.55
N ASP A 240 -11.56 -1.30 -7.61
CA ASP A 240 -12.84 -2.00 -7.52
C ASP A 240 -13.79 -1.65 -8.67
N CYS A 241 -13.96 -0.37 -8.97
CA CYS A 241 -14.80 0.09 -10.08
C CYS A 241 -14.59 1.57 -10.45
N VAL A 242 -15.38 2.04 -11.40
CA VAL A 242 -15.44 3.46 -11.79
C VAL A 242 -16.88 4.00 -11.76
N ARG A 243 -17.03 5.30 -11.51
CA ARG A 243 -18.29 6.04 -11.74
C ARG A 243 -18.65 5.97 -13.23
N PRO A 244 -19.87 5.54 -13.61
CA PRO A 244 -20.33 5.60 -15.00
C PRO A 244 -20.17 7.00 -15.62
N GLY A 245 -19.75 7.06 -16.89
CA GLY A 245 -19.66 8.27 -17.70
C GLY A 245 -18.36 9.07 -17.55
N GLN A 246 -17.79 9.19 -16.35
CA GLN A 246 -16.54 9.92 -16.10
C GLN A 246 -15.32 9.01 -15.84
N ASP A 247 -15.54 7.70 -15.73
CA ASP A 247 -14.53 6.70 -15.37
C ASP A 247 -13.69 7.10 -14.14
N THR A 248 -14.29 7.85 -13.22
CA THR A 248 -13.65 8.24 -11.97
C THR A 248 -13.56 7.03 -11.06
N LEU A 249 -12.35 6.67 -10.63
CA LEU A 249 -12.12 5.49 -9.81
C LEU A 249 -12.87 5.57 -8.46
N VAL A 250 -13.36 4.43 -8.00
CA VAL A 250 -14.04 4.28 -6.71
C VAL A 250 -13.47 3.06 -5.99
N GLU A 251 -13.11 3.25 -4.72
CA GLU A 251 -12.80 2.15 -3.80
C GLU A 251 -14.05 1.80 -3.00
N LEU A 252 -14.32 0.51 -2.85
CA LEU A 252 -15.44 -0.05 -2.12
C LEU A 252 -14.93 -0.67 -0.82
N LYS A 253 -15.60 -0.34 0.29
CA LYS A 253 -15.27 -0.88 1.62
C LYS A 253 -16.54 -1.24 2.37
N THR A 254 -16.44 -2.24 3.24
CA THR A 254 -17.49 -2.52 4.23
C THR A 254 -17.03 -2.25 5.64
N SER A 255 -17.96 -1.83 6.49
CA SER A 255 -17.73 -1.74 7.93
C SER A 255 -18.99 -2.06 8.72
N MET A 256 -18.83 -2.45 9.98
CA MET A 256 -19.95 -2.53 10.91
C MET A 256 -20.58 -1.15 11.10
N ALA A 257 -21.91 -1.09 11.20
CA ALA A 257 -22.63 0.13 11.56
C ALA A 257 -22.10 0.69 12.90
N ILE A 258 -21.91 2.01 12.94
CA ILE A 258 -21.37 2.72 14.10
C ILE A 258 -22.52 3.01 15.07
N ARG A 259 -22.46 2.45 16.27
CA ARG A 259 -23.54 2.59 17.29
C ARG A 259 -23.17 3.50 18.45
N GLY A 260 -21.92 3.95 18.50
CA GLY A 260 -21.41 4.81 19.57
C GLY A 260 -19.92 5.08 19.42
N GLN A 261 -19.37 5.81 20.39
CA GLN A 261 -18.02 6.38 20.35
C GLN A 261 -16.90 5.33 20.18
N GLN A 262 -17.06 4.13 20.74
CA GLN A 262 -16.06 3.06 20.57
C GLN A 262 -16.03 2.50 19.14
N ASP A 263 -17.18 2.35 18.51
CA ASP A 263 -17.29 1.90 17.13
C ASP A 263 -16.77 3.00 16.18
N GLU A 264 -17.04 4.27 16.50
CA GLU A 264 -16.49 5.45 15.82
C GLU A 264 -14.96 5.45 15.87
N ALA A 265 -14.35 5.36 17.05
CA ALA A 265 -12.89 5.36 17.20
C ALA A 265 -12.22 4.18 16.45
N ARG A 266 -12.88 3.01 16.39
CA ARG A 266 -12.40 1.88 15.59
C ARG A 266 -12.50 2.16 14.09
N PHE A 267 -13.58 2.80 13.64
CA PHE A 267 -13.74 3.20 12.25
C PHE A 267 -12.68 4.24 11.85
N GLU A 268 -12.44 5.25 12.69
CA GLU A 268 -11.40 6.25 12.47
C GLU A 268 -10.00 5.65 12.33
N LYS A 269 -9.67 4.62 13.12
CA LYS A 269 -8.43 3.85 12.94
C LYS A 269 -8.38 3.12 11.58
N LYS A 270 -9.51 2.56 11.11
CA LYS A 270 -9.58 1.92 9.78
C LYS A 270 -9.39 2.92 8.64
N LEU A 271 -9.83 4.17 8.81
CA LEU A 271 -9.71 5.21 7.79
C LEU A 271 -8.26 5.46 7.38
N LEU A 272 -7.27 5.16 8.21
CA LEU A 272 -5.86 5.22 7.81
C LEU A 272 -5.56 4.27 6.63
N LYS A 273 -5.98 3.01 6.75
CA LYS A 273 -5.77 2.01 5.69
C LYS A 273 -6.59 2.36 4.46
N PHE A 274 -7.83 2.82 4.63
CA PHE A 274 -8.66 3.26 3.50
C PHE A 274 -8.02 4.44 2.77
N TYR A 275 -7.55 5.45 3.52
CA TYR A 275 -6.85 6.60 2.98
C TYR A 275 -5.61 6.19 2.17
N LEU A 276 -4.67 5.44 2.75
CA LEU A 276 -3.42 5.11 2.07
C LEU A 276 -3.62 4.13 0.92
N GLN A 277 -4.58 3.20 1.00
CA GLN A 277 -4.90 2.32 -0.12
C GLN A 277 -5.36 3.15 -1.33
N SER A 278 -6.32 4.05 -1.15
CA SER A 278 -6.87 4.86 -2.25
C SER A 278 -5.93 5.99 -2.70
N PHE A 279 -5.28 6.67 -1.76
CA PHE A 279 -4.38 7.81 -2.02
C PHE A 279 -3.19 7.41 -2.91
N LEU A 280 -2.60 6.24 -2.68
CA LEU A 280 -1.42 5.78 -3.43
C LEU A 280 -1.70 5.46 -4.90
N LEU A 281 -2.94 5.13 -5.26
CA LEU A 281 -3.38 4.96 -6.66
C LEU A 281 -4.07 6.20 -7.22
N GLY A 282 -4.28 7.25 -6.42
CA GLY A 282 -5.03 8.42 -6.86
C GLY A 282 -6.54 8.19 -6.98
N VAL A 283 -7.09 7.21 -6.26
CA VAL A 283 -8.54 6.95 -6.21
C VAL A 283 -9.20 8.06 -5.38
N PRO A 284 -10.06 8.91 -5.98
CA PRO A 284 -10.59 10.11 -5.31
C PRO A 284 -11.78 9.84 -4.37
N GLU A 285 -12.48 8.72 -4.55
CA GLU A 285 -13.69 8.37 -3.82
C GLU A 285 -13.61 6.99 -3.18
N ILE A 286 -14.08 6.90 -1.93
CA ILE A 286 -14.27 5.65 -1.20
C ILE A 286 -15.74 5.55 -0.79
N VAL A 287 -16.45 4.51 -1.20
CA VAL A 287 -17.82 4.22 -0.75
C VAL A 287 -17.77 3.14 0.32
N VAL A 288 -18.31 3.47 1.49
CA VAL A 288 -18.39 2.53 2.62
C VAL A 288 -19.82 2.04 2.80
N GLY A 289 -20.03 0.73 2.68
CA GLY A 289 -21.25 0.05 3.10
C GLY A 289 -21.21 -0.29 4.58
N PHE A 290 -22.07 0.36 5.37
CA PHE A 290 -22.28 0.03 6.76
C PHE A 290 -23.30 -1.09 6.89
N ARG A 291 -22.96 -2.13 7.65
CA ARG A 291 -23.79 -3.32 7.81
C ARG A 291 -24.11 -3.67 9.26
N THR A 292 -25.18 -4.42 9.43
CA THR A 292 -25.53 -5.12 10.67
C THR A 292 -24.54 -6.26 10.97
N PRO A 293 -24.49 -6.77 12.21
CA PRO A 293 -23.77 -8.00 12.52
C PRO A 293 -24.18 -9.20 11.66
N GLN A 294 -25.45 -9.24 11.25
CA GLN A 294 -26.04 -10.30 10.44
C GLN A 294 -25.67 -10.21 8.95
N GLY A 295 -25.02 -9.14 8.49
CA GLY A 295 -24.57 -9.01 7.10
C GLY A 295 -25.48 -8.17 6.19
N HIS A 296 -26.58 -7.62 6.69
CA HIS A 296 -27.44 -6.71 5.91
C HIS A 296 -26.85 -5.30 5.85
N LEU A 297 -26.75 -4.74 4.64
CA LEU A 297 -26.40 -3.34 4.43
C LEU A 297 -27.50 -2.42 5.00
N THR A 298 -27.06 -1.33 5.61
CA THR A 298 -27.93 -0.35 6.28
C THR A 298 -27.80 1.03 5.65
N THR A 299 -26.57 1.53 5.54
CA THR A 299 -26.26 2.85 5.01
C THR A 299 -25.05 2.76 4.08
N LEU A 300 -25.07 3.53 3.00
CA LEU A 300 -23.91 3.79 2.16
C LEU A 300 -23.42 5.20 2.44
N GLN A 301 -22.10 5.37 2.51
CA GLN A 301 -21.50 6.68 2.67
C GLN A 301 -20.28 6.84 1.76
N SER A 302 -20.32 7.86 0.91
CA SER A 302 -19.18 8.28 0.10
C SER A 302 -18.25 9.21 0.87
N PHE A 303 -16.95 8.97 0.73
CA PHE A 303 -15.88 9.79 1.27
C PHE A 303 -14.95 10.24 0.16
N LYS A 304 -14.60 11.52 0.16
CA LYS A 304 -13.48 12.01 -0.65
C LYS A 304 -12.18 11.59 0.04
N THR A 305 -11.32 10.85 -0.66
CA THR A 305 -10.06 10.31 -0.11
C THR A 305 -9.23 11.41 0.58
N LEU A 306 -9.06 12.56 -0.08
CA LEU A 306 -8.25 13.68 0.44
C LEU A 306 -8.85 14.38 1.67
N ASN A 307 -10.12 14.11 2.00
CA ASN A 307 -10.75 14.67 3.20
C ASN A 307 -10.55 13.79 4.44
N LEU A 308 -10.23 12.50 4.29
CA LEU A 308 -10.11 11.58 5.43
C LEU A 308 -9.12 12.04 6.51
N PRO A 309 -7.91 12.55 6.20
CA PRO A 309 -6.98 13.03 7.24
C PRO A 309 -7.55 14.20 8.06
N ARG A 310 -8.39 15.05 7.46
CA ARG A 310 -9.02 16.18 8.16
C ARG A 310 -10.12 15.72 9.11
N MET A 311 -10.80 14.62 8.79
CA MET A 311 -11.92 14.10 9.59
C MET A 311 -11.48 13.54 10.94
N VAL A 312 -10.26 12.99 11.02
CA VAL A 312 -9.70 12.43 12.26
C VAL A 312 -8.85 13.45 13.03
N ARG A 313 -8.47 14.56 12.40
CA ARG A 313 -7.53 15.54 12.97
C ARG A 313 -8.00 16.05 14.34
N GLY A 314 -7.08 16.07 15.31
CA GLY A 314 -7.33 16.58 16.66
C GLY A 314 -8.12 15.64 17.56
N LYS A 315 -8.55 14.47 17.06
CA LYS A 315 -9.21 13.45 17.90
C LYS A 315 -8.17 12.63 18.68
N PRO A 316 -8.51 12.09 19.86
CA PRO A 316 -7.63 11.22 20.62
C PRO A 316 -7.20 9.98 19.81
N GLY A 317 -5.90 9.74 19.71
CA GLY A 317 -5.35 8.60 18.96
C GLY A 317 -5.50 8.73 17.44
N ALA A 318 -5.72 9.93 16.92
CA ALA A 318 -5.72 10.20 15.50
C ALA A 318 -4.37 9.87 14.86
N TRP A 319 -4.44 9.31 13.66
CA TRP A 319 -3.29 9.16 12.79
C TRP A 319 -3.06 10.43 11.98
N ASP A 320 -1.82 10.64 11.57
CA ASP A 320 -1.41 11.76 10.73
C ASP A 320 -0.74 11.25 9.45
N ALA A 321 -1.29 11.67 8.31
CA ALA A 321 -0.80 11.26 6.99
C ALA A 321 0.65 11.71 6.72
N GLN A 322 1.09 12.83 7.29
CA GLN A 322 2.46 13.33 7.08
C GLN A 322 3.48 12.50 7.83
N VAL A 323 3.14 11.94 8.99
CA VAL A 323 3.97 10.94 9.69
C VAL A 323 4.14 9.70 8.81
N CYS A 324 3.05 9.21 8.21
CA CYS A 324 3.10 8.06 7.29
C CYS A 324 4.00 8.31 6.07
N LEU A 325 3.87 9.48 5.43
CA LEU A 325 4.65 9.82 4.24
C LEU A 325 6.13 10.02 4.58
N ALA A 326 6.46 10.73 5.67
CA ALA A 326 7.84 10.89 6.14
C ALA A 326 8.48 9.56 6.50
N TRP A 327 7.73 8.66 7.12
CA TRP A 327 8.20 7.32 7.40
C TRP A 327 8.48 6.53 6.12
N GLY A 328 7.56 6.55 5.15
CA GLY A 328 7.76 5.90 3.85
C GLY A 328 9.00 6.41 3.11
N ASP A 329 9.23 7.73 3.10
CA ASP A 329 10.41 8.35 2.49
C ASP A 329 11.72 7.92 3.19
N ASN A 330 11.69 7.87 4.53
CA ASN A 330 12.83 7.41 5.33
C ASN A 330 13.17 5.94 5.07
N VAL A 331 12.16 5.06 5.02
CA VAL A 331 12.35 3.63 4.72
C VAL A 331 12.95 3.44 3.33
N LEU A 332 12.42 4.13 2.30
CA LEU A 332 12.94 4.02 0.93
C LEU A 332 14.38 4.54 0.82
N SER A 333 14.69 5.66 1.47
CA SER A 333 16.04 6.23 1.51
C SER A 333 17.02 5.30 2.22
N TRP A 334 16.62 4.76 3.38
CA TRP A 334 17.40 3.79 4.13
C TRP A 334 17.69 2.53 3.32
N LEU A 335 16.66 1.90 2.71
CA LEU A 335 16.85 0.73 1.85
C LEU A 335 17.84 1.00 0.73
N ARG A 336 17.71 2.13 0.04
CA ARG A 336 18.64 2.50 -1.04
C ARG A 336 20.06 2.60 -0.52
N THR A 337 20.26 3.33 0.58
CA THR A 337 21.58 3.51 1.18
C THR A 337 22.23 2.20 1.60
N GLU A 338 21.49 1.30 2.28
CA GLU A 338 22.04 0.02 2.72
C GLU A 338 22.39 -0.90 1.53
N LEU A 339 21.53 -1.01 0.52
CA LEU A 339 21.74 -1.91 -0.61
C LEU A 339 22.80 -1.39 -1.60
N SER A 340 22.94 -0.07 -1.75
CA SER A 340 24.01 0.52 -2.56
C SER A 340 25.39 0.25 -1.95
N ARG A 341 25.55 0.35 -0.62
CA ARG A 341 26.82 0.03 0.06
C ARG A 341 27.28 -1.40 -0.20
N ASP A 342 26.36 -2.36 -0.21
CA ASP A 342 26.67 -3.76 -0.51
C ASP A 342 27.11 -3.93 -1.96
N SER A 343 26.41 -3.29 -2.89
CA SER A 343 26.72 -3.35 -4.33
C SER A 343 28.10 -2.77 -4.65
N ASP A 344 28.46 -1.64 -4.04
CA ASP A 344 29.78 -1.01 -4.18
C ASP A 344 30.89 -1.89 -3.57
N SER A 345 30.62 -2.53 -2.43
CA SER A 345 31.57 -3.44 -1.79
C SER A 345 31.85 -4.69 -2.63
N ASN A 346 30.83 -5.23 -3.32
CA ASN A 346 30.99 -6.36 -4.24
C ASN A 346 31.77 -5.96 -5.50
N LEU A 347 31.60 -4.74 -6.00
CA LEU A 347 32.35 -4.21 -7.15
C LEU A 347 33.85 -4.02 -6.85
N ALA A 348 34.18 -3.54 -5.64
CA ALA A 348 35.57 -3.31 -5.23
C ALA A 348 36.38 -4.61 -5.03
N GLY A 349 35.72 -5.76 -4.86
CA GLY A 349 36.35 -7.07 -4.64
C GLY A 349 36.56 -7.94 -5.90
N ARG A 350 36.19 -7.48 -7.10
CA ARG A 350 36.16 -8.31 -8.31
C ARG A 350 37.55 -8.58 -8.91
N GLY A 351 37.95 -9.86 -8.91
CA GLY A 351 38.83 -10.45 -9.93
C GLY A 351 38.04 -10.86 -11.18
N GLU A 352 38.72 -11.22 -12.28
CA GLU A 352 38.19 -11.35 -13.67
C GLU A 352 37.06 -12.39 -13.93
N ASN A 353 36.48 -13.05 -12.91
CA ASN A 353 35.40 -14.02 -13.12
C ASN A 353 34.02 -13.34 -13.11
N ARG A 354 33.33 -13.42 -14.25
CA ARG A 354 32.07 -12.71 -14.56
C ARG A 354 30.77 -13.31 -13.97
N GLU A 355 30.83 -14.24 -13.01
CA GLU A 355 29.61 -14.81 -12.41
C GLU A 355 28.96 -13.91 -11.33
N ASP A 356 29.65 -12.84 -10.88
CA ASP A 356 29.24 -11.98 -9.75
C ASP A 356 28.23 -10.86 -10.08
N GLY A 357 27.46 -10.98 -11.16
CA GLY A 357 26.47 -9.97 -11.61
C GLY A 357 25.11 -10.03 -10.91
N VAL A 358 24.87 -11.05 -10.09
CA VAL A 358 23.55 -11.32 -9.51
C VAL A 358 23.23 -10.34 -8.37
N PRO A 359 22.10 -9.61 -8.42
CA PRO A 359 21.71 -8.71 -7.35
C PRO A 359 21.44 -9.48 -6.05
N SER A 360 21.99 -8.98 -4.94
CA SER A 360 21.72 -9.56 -3.62
C SER A 360 20.26 -9.41 -3.24
N VAL A 361 19.69 -10.45 -2.63
CA VAL A 361 18.35 -10.42 -2.06
C VAL A 361 18.42 -10.12 -0.58
N TRP A 362 17.59 -9.17 -0.14
CA TRP A 362 17.47 -8.76 1.25
C TRP A 362 16.06 -9.03 1.75
N ARG A 363 15.92 -9.22 3.06
CA ARG A 363 14.61 -9.31 3.73
C ARG A 363 14.47 -8.19 4.74
N MET A 364 13.47 -7.33 4.51
CA MET A 364 13.03 -6.31 5.46
C MET A 364 11.86 -6.85 6.27
N THR A 365 11.97 -6.87 7.59
CA THR A 365 10.93 -7.33 8.52
C THR A 365 10.50 -6.18 9.43
N PHE A 366 9.20 -5.96 9.51
CA PHE A 366 8.57 -5.04 10.45
C PHE A 366 8.06 -5.78 11.68
N THR A 367 8.46 -5.32 12.85
CA THR A 367 7.90 -5.74 14.14
C THR A 367 7.18 -4.57 14.80
N PRO A 368 5.87 -4.69 15.11
CA PRO A 368 5.13 -3.64 15.80
C PRO A 368 5.80 -3.19 17.10
N GLY A 369 5.96 -1.88 17.27
CA GLY A 369 6.63 -1.29 18.43
C GLY A 369 8.16 -1.23 18.36
N GLU A 370 8.81 -1.99 17.47
CA GLU A 370 10.28 -2.00 17.33
C GLU A 370 10.76 -1.24 16.08
N GLY A 371 10.10 -1.43 14.93
CA GLY A 371 10.49 -0.83 13.65
C GLY A 371 10.90 -1.86 12.61
N MET A 372 11.80 -1.47 11.71
CA MET A 372 12.28 -2.29 10.60
C MET A 372 13.63 -2.93 10.92
N ARG A 373 13.81 -4.18 10.51
CA ARG A 373 15.09 -4.88 10.44
C ARG A 373 15.34 -5.30 9.01
N LEU A 374 16.56 -5.12 8.52
CA LEU A 374 17.00 -5.52 7.19
C LEU A 374 18.16 -6.51 7.32
N ALA A 375 18.06 -7.65 6.64
CA ALA A 375 19.09 -8.68 6.63
C ALA A 375 19.33 -9.19 5.20
N LYS A 376 20.59 -9.39 4.83
CA LYS A 376 20.96 -10.04 3.56
C LYS A 376 20.66 -11.53 3.65
N LEU A 377 20.02 -12.08 2.62
CA LEU A 377 19.67 -13.50 2.58
C LEU A 377 20.89 -14.34 2.19
N ASN A 378 21.00 -15.52 2.78
CA ASN A 378 21.97 -16.54 2.36
C ASN A 378 21.44 -17.30 1.13
N GLU A 379 22.26 -18.17 0.55
CA GLU A 379 21.90 -18.94 -0.65
C GLU A 379 20.69 -19.87 -0.47
N GLU A 380 20.45 -20.39 0.74
CA GLU A 380 19.28 -21.24 1.02
C GLU A 380 17.99 -20.40 1.03
N ASP A 381 18.01 -19.26 1.72
CA ASP A 381 16.90 -18.32 1.77
C ASP A 381 16.61 -17.70 0.40
N VAL A 382 17.64 -17.42 -0.41
CA VAL A 382 17.48 -16.96 -1.79
C VAL A 382 16.80 -18.02 -2.65
N ARG A 383 17.16 -19.30 -2.48
CA ARG A 383 16.50 -20.41 -3.19
C ARG A 383 15.03 -20.56 -2.76
N ASP A 384 14.70 -20.42 -1.48
CA ASP A 384 13.29 -20.39 -1.05
C ASP A 384 12.55 -19.23 -1.70
N VAL A 385 13.14 -18.04 -1.75
CA VAL A 385 12.52 -16.85 -2.36
C VAL A 385 12.27 -17.04 -3.86
N ALA A 386 13.24 -17.59 -4.59
CA ALA A 386 13.11 -17.91 -6.02
C ALA A 386 11.93 -18.85 -6.30
N GLY A 387 11.54 -19.68 -5.34
CA GLY A 387 10.43 -20.61 -5.48
C GLY A 387 10.88 -21.87 -6.20
N HIS A 388 9.99 -22.46 -7.02
CA HIS A 388 10.33 -23.68 -7.74
C HIS A 388 11.30 -23.39 -8.91
N VAL A 389 12.13 -24.38 -9.24
CA VAL A 389 13.21 -24.25 -10.26
C VAL A 389 12.67 -23.88 -11.65
N ASP A 390 11.42 -24.22 -11.93
CA ASP A 390 10.72 -23.91 -13.18
C ASP A 390 10.26 -22.45 -13.31
N GLU A 391 10.34 -21.63 -12.25
CA GLU A 391 9.97 -20.22 -12.31
C GLU A 391 11.03 -19.32 -13.00
N ASP A 392 12.21 -19.85 -13.34
CA ASP A 392 13.37 -19.16 -13.97
C ASP A 392 13.61 -17.72 -13.46
N ARG A 393 14.11 -17.64 -12.22
CA ARG A 393 14.32 -16.38 -11.50
C ARG A 393 15.76 -16.19 -11.06
N ILE A 394 16.14 -14.93 -10.88
CA ILE A 394 17.34 -14.52 -10.14
C ILE A 394 16.86 -13.73 -8.92
N GLY A 395 17.06 -14.29 -7.73
CA GLY A 395 16.35 -13.82 -6.55
C GLY A 395 14.84 -14.02 -6.73
N PHE A 396 14.04 -12.97 -6.54
CA PHE A 396 12.60 -13.02 -6.85
C PHE A 396 12.22 -12.42 -8.21
N LEU A 397 13.15 -11.77 -8.90
CA LEU A 397 12.88 -11.17 -10.20
C LEU A 397 12.99 -12.22 -11.31
N PRO A 398 12.05 -12.25 -12.28
CA PRO A 398 12.15 -13.15 -13.42
C PRO A 398 13.38 -12.85 -14.27
N ARG A 399 14.04 -13.89 -14.81
CA ARG A 399 15.23 -13.71 -15.66
C ARG A 399 14.96 -12.84 -16.88
N TRP A 400 13.83 -13.07 -17.57
CA TRP A 400 13.42 -12.29 -18.74
C TRP A 400 13.40 -10.78 -18.48
N PHE A 401 13.00 -10.36 -17.27
CA PHE A 401 12.91 -8.95 -16.91
C PHE A 401 14.30 -8.35 -16.72
N LEU A 402 15.19 -9.08 -16.05
CA LEU A 402 16.55 -8.61 -15.80
C LEU A 402 17.33 -8.44 -17.11
N GLU A 403 17.20 -9.41 -18.02
CA GLU A 403 17.82 -9.35 -19.35
C GLU A 403 17.29 -8.15 -20.16
N ASN A 404 15.98 -7.90 -20.12
CA ASN A 404 15.37 -6.73 -20.76
C ASN A 404 15.87 -5.41 -20.17
N GLU A 405 16.00 -5.30 -18.84
CA GLU A 405 16.52 -4.11 -18.18
C GLU A 405 17.99 -3.86 -18.49
N GLU A 406 18.81 -4.90 -18.61
CA GLU A 406 20.21 -4.76 -19.07
C GLU A 406 20.28 -4.27 -20.52
N ALA A 407 19.48 -4.85 -21.41
CA ALA A 407 19.39 -4.42 -22.80
C ALA A 407 18.90 -2.96 -22.91
N TYR A 408 17.87 -2.60 -22.13
CA TYR A 408 17.36 -1.23 -22.07
C TYR A 408 18.44 -0.26 -21.59
N LYS A 409 19.18 -0.61 -20.53
CA LYS A 409 20.26 0.22 -20.00
C LYS A 409 21.41 0.37 -20.99
N ALA A 410 21.78 -0.69 -21.70
CA ALA A 410 22.81 -0.63 -22.74
C ALA A 410 22.39 0.31 -23.87
N ALA A 411 21.14 0.22 -24.34
CA ALA A 411 20.61 1.07 -25.41
C ALA A 411 20.49 2.56 -25.02
N ASN A 412 20.25 2.86 -23.74
CA ASN A 412 20.02 4.22 -23.25
C ASN A 412 21.20 4.82 -22.44
N GLY A 413 22.21 4.02 -22.12
CA GLY A 413 23.35 4.37 -21.27
C GLY A 413 24.52 5.03 -21.99
N GLU A 414 24.62 4.94 -23.32
CA GLU A 414 25.65 5.64 -24.11
C GLU A 414 25.42 7.17 -24.20
N ALA A 415 24.28 7.69 -23.72
CA ALA A 415 23.92 9.10 -23.86
C ALA A 415 24.32 10.01 -22.67
N THR A 416 24.92 9.51 -21.59
CA THR A 416 25.21 10.33 -20.39
C THR A 416 26.59 10.10 -19.75
N GLY A 417 27.61 9.83 -20.55
CA GLY A 417 29.01 9.79 -20.11
C GLY A 417 29.69 11.16 -20.21
N GLY A 418 29.49 12.04 -19.23
CA GLY A 418 30.28 13.27 -19.06
C GLY A 418 30.46 13.58 -17.58
N PRO A 419 31.69 13.87 -17.10
CA PRO A 419 31.96 14.03 -15.67
C PRO A 419 31.26 15.29 -15.14
N VAL A 420 30.53 15.14 -14.04
CA VAL A 420 30.01 16.27 -13.27
C VAL A 420 31.19 16.89 -12.53
N GLY A 421 31.85 17.85 -13.20
CA GLY A 421 32.88 18.70 -12.63
C GLY A 421 32.27 19.85 -11.83
N GLU A 422 32.91 20.15 -10.70
CA GLU A 422 32.68 21.29 -9.82
C GLU A 422 32.80 22.67 -10.52
N THR A 423 32.42 23.71 -9.76
CA THR A 423 32.63 25.17 -9.91
C THR A 423 31.54 25.93 -10.68
N ALA A 424 31.15 27.17 -10.35
CA ALA A 424 31.46 28.09 -9.25
C ALA A 424 30.41 29.23 -9.26
N ALA A 425 30.46 30.06 -8.22
CA ALA A 425 29.61 31.20 -7.95
C ALA A 425 29.87 32.44 -8.84
N GLU A 426 28.92 33.39 -8.71
CA GLU A 426 28.99 34.84 -8.94
C GLU A 426 28.92 35.43 -10.36
N GLY A 427 28.10 36.49 -10.45
CA GLY A 427 27.97 37.35 -11.64
C GLY A 427 26.78 38.31 -11.58
N SER A 428 26.86 39.32 -10.70
CA SER A 428 26.02 40.53 -10.69
C SER A 428 26.24 41.37 -11.96
N VAL A 429 25.18 41.85 -12.63
CA VAL A 429 25.20 43.10 -13.42
C VAL A 429 23.83 43.79 -13.43
N ASP A 430 23.89 45.09 -13.11
CA ASP A 430 22.87 46.13 -13.07
C ASP A 430 22.28 46.57 -14.44
N GLY A 431 21.12 47.23 -14.36
CA GLY A 431 20.63 48.26 -15.30
C GLY A 431 19.48 47.80 -16.20
N LYS A 432 18.41 48.56 -16.44
CA LYS A 432 18.17 50.00 -16.27
C LYS A 432 16.65 50.25 -16.44
N ALA A 433 16.14 51.22 -15.69
CA ALA A 433 14.76 51.69 -15.76
C ALA A 433 14.44 52.41 -17.09
N THR A 434 13.19 52.28 -17.55
CA THR A 434 12.50 53.27 -18.38
C THR A 434 11.04 53.40 -17.94
N THR A 435 10.69 54.64 -17.66
CA THR A 435 9.42 55.20 -17.23
C THR A 435 8.39 55.24 -18.36
N GLY A 436 7.12 55.02 -18.02
CA GLY A 436 5.96 55.35 -18.85
C GLY A 436 4.72 55.44 -17.98
N SER A 437 4.34 56.66 -17.61
CA SER A 437 3.12 57.03 -16.90
C SER A 437 2.08 57.49 -17.92
N VAL A 438 0.83 57.01 -17.83
CA VAL A 438 -0.40 57.78 -18.13
C VAL A 438 -1.54 57.19 -17.29
N ASP A 439 -2.08 58.02 -16.39
CA ASP A 439 -3.48 58.27 -15.99
C ASP A 439 -4.53 57.21 -16.40
N GLY A 440 -5.42 56.70 -15.55
CA GLY A 440 -6.13 57.35 -14.44
C GLY A 440 -7.62 57.29 -14.77
N GLU A 441 -8.41 56.49 -14.05
CA GLU A 441 -9.84 56.77 -13.80
C GLU A 441 -10.38 55.85 -12.70
N GLU A 442 -10.97 56.49 -11.70
CA GLU A 442 -11.63 55.94 -10.52
C GLU A 442 -12.97 55.27 -10.87
N GLY A 443 -13.34 54.28 -10.07
CA GLY A 443 -14.66 53.65 -10.09
C GLY A 443 -14.89 52.89 -8.79
N ASP A 444 -15.24 53.63 -7.74
CA ASP A 444 -15.71 53.12 -6.44
C ASP A 444 -16.95 52.21 -6.61
N ALA A 445 -16.89 51.02 -6.00
CA ALA A 445 -18.09 50.28 -5.59
C ALA A 445 -17.80 49.48 -4.32
N VAL A 446 -18.17 50.11 -3.20
CA VAL A 446 -18.31 49.54 -1.86
C VAL A 446 -19.35 48.43 -1.88
N PHE A 447 -19.00 47.24 -1.39
CA PHE A 447 -19.98 46.33 -0.78
C PHE A 447 -19.37 45.68 0.46
N ASP A 448 -19.79 46.24 1.59
CA ASP A 448 -19.61 45.74 2.94
C ASP A 448 -20.63 44.60 3.19
N SER A 449 -20.15 43.44 3.63
CA SER A 449 -20.89 42.57 4.56
C SER A 449 -19.98 41.44 5.05
N ALA A 450 -19.54 41.57 6.30
CA ALA A 450 -18.84 40.54 7.06
C ALA A 450 -19.71 39.27 7.26
N PRO A 451 -19.12 38.06 7.23
CA PRO A 451 -19.83 36.84 7.59
C PRO A 451 -19.90 36.68 9.13
N PRO A 452 -21.01 36.17 9.69
CA PRO A 452 -21.18 36.05 11.14
C PRO A 452 -20.31 34.92 11.71
N GLN A 453 -19.72 35.17 12.88
CA GLN A 453 -19.08 34.16 13.73
C GLN A 453 -20.11 33.12 14.20
N PRO A 454 -19.79 31.82 14.23
CA PRO A 454 -20.68 30.83 14.83
C PRO A 454 -20.57 30.86 16.36
N ALA A 455 -21.73 30.98 17.00
CA ALA A 455 -21.90 30.83 18.44
C ALA A 455 -21.45 29.44 18.92
N ALA A 456 -20.71 29.41 20.02
CA ALA A 456 -20.34 28.21 20.73
C ALA A 456 -21.59 27.39 21.12
N ARG A 457 -21.68 26.16 20.61
CA ARG A 457 -22.60 25.14 21.12
C ARG A 457 -21.82 23.88 21.49
N SER A 458 -22.12 23.40 22.69
CA SER A 458 -21.55 22.24 23.37
C SER A 458 -21.48 21.00 22.48
N ALA A 459 -20.28 20.43 22.35
CA ALA A 459 -20.02 19.19 21.64
C ALA A 459 -20.40 17.97 22.50
N THR A 460 -21.57 17.39 22.24
CA THR A 460 -21.84 15.96 22.46
C THR A 460 -22.82 15.50 21.39
N GLY A 461 -22.30 15.15 20.22
CA GLY A 461 -23.08 14.57 19.13
C GLY A 461 -22.15 13.94 18.11
N SER A 462 -22.36 12.65 17.83
CA SER A 462 -21.64 11.90 16.78
C SER A 462 -21.61 12.71 15.48
N THR A 463 -20.41 12.95 14.95
CA THR A 463 -20.21 13.66 13.66
C THR A 463 -20.65 12.85 12.44
N TRP A 464 -21.01 11.59 12.62
CA TRP A 464 -21.50 10.73 11.56
C TRP A 464 -23.03 10.83 11.53
N LYS A 465 -23.57 11.53 10.53
CA LYS A 465 -24.96 11.31 10.11
C LYS A 465 -25.01 9.91 9.50
N ILE A 466 -25.48 8.93 10.26
CA ILE A 466 -25.71 7.54 9.83
C ILE A 466 -27.16 7.39 9.45
#